data_AF-A0AAU7Y5Z5-F1
#
_entry.id   AF-A0AAU7Y5Z5-F1
#
_cell.length_a   1.000
_cell.length_b   1.000
_cell.length_c   1.000
_cell.angle_alpha   90.00
_cell.angle_beta   90.00
_cell.angle_gamma   90.00
#
_symmetry.space_group_name_H-M   'P 1'
#
loop_
_entity.id
_entity.type
_entity.pdbx_description
1 polymer ?
#
loop_
_entity_poly.entity_id
_entity_poly.type
_entity_poly.pdbx_seq_one_letter_code
_entity_poly.pdbx_strand_id
1 'polypeptide(L)'
;MNRFPMPLRVELFQDGSGGQTLAGFMYQDPDCGLVQVPAGFDTDFASVRPLRTMSLVALALSLAIGALGIVAGWLGVALLGGVMACLGGALGALGFGVLLLYAAVVGYGNGPAVIHDHLYTTGELSRQASDLVFYNALRSSGSARWRAWLMWAGVRVGGATRYRETKS
;
A
#
# COMPACT_ATOMS: atom_id res chain seq x y z
N MET A 1 23.83 -7.69 1.66
CA MET A 1 23.96 -8.76 2.66
C MET A 1 22.56 -9.18 3.05
N ASN A 2 22.25 -10.47 2.96
CA ASN A 2 20.91 -10.98 3.26
C ASN A 2 20.69 -10.88 4.78
N ARG A 3 19.86 -9.93 5.21
CA ARG A 3 19.55 -9.68 6.64
C ARG A 3 18.33 -10.46 7.13
N PHE A 4 17.84 -11.35 6.27
CA PHE A 4 16.77 -12.32 6.54
C PHE A 4 17.42 -13.69 6.70
N PRO A 5 17.65 -14.16 7.93
CA PRO A 5 18.30 -15.45 8.17
C PRO A 5 17.43 -16.64 7.73
N MET A 6 16.10 -16.48 7.72
CA MET A 6 15.15 -17.52 7.30
C MET A 6 14.15 -16.98 6.28
N PRO A 7 13.65 -17.83 5.34
CA PRO A 7 12.60 -17.44 4.43
C PRO A 7 11.28 -17.23 5.19
N LEU A 8 10.48 -16.27 4.74
CA LEU A 8 9.13 -16.06 5.25
C LEU A 8 8.25 -17.27 4.92
N ARG A 9 7.61 -17.86 5.94
CA ARG A 9 6.61 -18.91 5.79
C ARG A 9 5.28 -18.39 6.33
N VAL A 10 4.30 -18.28 5.45
CA VAL A 10 2.97 -17.75 5.75
C VAL A 10 1.92 -18.64 5.12
N GLU A 11 0.84 -18.87 5.85
CA GLU A 11 -0.38 -19.46 5.31
C GLU A 11 -1.35 -18.32 4.97
N LEU A 12 -1.79 -18.28 3.71
CA LEU A 12 -2.72 -17.25 3.26
C LEU A 12 -4.14 -17.65 3.63
N PHE A 13 -4.90 -16.70 4.15
CA PHE A 13 -6.33 -16.92 4.41
C PHE A 13 -7.08 -17.11 3.09
N GLN A 14 -8.10 -17.98 3.08
CA GLN A 14 -8.87 -18.29 1.87
C GLN A 14 -9.68 -17.10 1.33
N ASP A 15 -9.98 -16.12 2.17
CA ASP A 15 -10.62 -14.84 1.81
C ASP A 15 -9.66 -13.85 1.14
N GLY A 16 -8.36 -14.19 1.08
CA GLY A 16 -7.30 -13.33 0.58
C GLY A 16 -7.08 -12.08 1.41
N SER A 17 -7.57 -12.03 2.67
CA SER A 17 -7.51 -10.87 3.55
C SER A 17 -6.13 -10.61 4.15
N GLY A 18 -5.31 -11.65 4.23
CA GLY A 18 -3.96 -11.59 4.79
C GLY A 18 -3.38 -12.98 4.88
N GLY A 19 -2.53 -13.19 5.87
CA GLY A 19 -2.05 -14.51 6.21
C GLY A 19 -1.51 -14.56 7.63
N GLN A 20 -1.22 -15.78 8.08
CA GLN A 20 -0.64 -16.04 9.38
C GLN A 20 0.79 -16.58 9.23
N THR A 21 1.72 -16.11 10.07
CA THR A 21 3.10 -16.63 10.09
C THR A 21 3.12 -18.07 10.62
N LEU A 22 3.64 -19.00 9.82
CA LEU A 22 3.76 -20.41 10.23
C LEU A 22 5.01 -20.68 11.08
N ALA A 23 6.01 -19.81 10.96
CA ALA A 23 7.28 -19.91 11.67
C ALA A 23 7.73 -18.52 12.13
N GLY A 24 8.55 -18.47 13.17
CA GLY A 24 9.17 -17.24 13.63
C GLY A 24 9.97 -16.58 12.51
N PHE A 25 9.67 -15.32 12.22
CA PHE A 25 10.33 -14.55 11.18
C PHE A 25 11.22 -13.49 11.81
N MET A 26 12.47 -13.38 11.35
CA MET A 26 13.46 -12.49 11.97
C MET A 26 14.09 -11.59 10.94
N TYR A 27 14.41 -10.37 11.36
CA TYR A 27 15.14 -9.39 10.56
C TYR A 27 16.14 -8.64 11.43
N GLN A 28 17.37 -8.53 10.92
CA GLN A 28 18.42 -7.79 11.59
C GLN A 28 18.52 -6.38 11.01
N ASP A 29 17.97 -5.41 11.72
CA ASP A 29 18.05 -4.00 11.36
C ASP A 29 19.39 -3.40 11.81
N PRO A 30 20.03 -2.52 11.01
CA PRO A 30 21.29 -1.88 11.37
C PRO A 30 21.15 -0.87 12.50
N ASP A 31 19.96 -0.27 12.67
CA ASP A 31 19.73 0.82 13.61
C ASP A 31 19.00 0.33 14.87
N CYS A 32 18.01 -0.57 14.70
CA CYS A 32 17.16 -1.05 15.80
C CYS A 32 17.51 -2.46 16.30
N GLY A 33 18.46 -3.16 15.68
CA GLY A 33 18.88 -4.50 16.09
C GLY A 33 17.95 -5.62 15.58
N LEU A 34 17.85 -6.71 16.33
CA LEU A 34 17.09 -7.89 15.90
C LEU A 34 15.60 -7.71 16.17
N VAL A 35 14.80 -7.69 15.10
CA VAL A 35 13.33 -7.70 15.15
C VAL A 35 12.84 -9.12 14.90
N GLN A 36 12.03 -9.66 15.81
CA GLN A 36 11.49 -11.01 15.73
C GLN A 36 9.97 -10.98 15.75
N VAL A 37 9.36 -11.62 14.76
CA VAL A 37 7.92 -11.82 14.68
C VAL A 37 7.62 -13.27 15.07
N PRO A 38 6.77 -13.52 16.08
CA PRO A 38 6.45 -14.88 16.51
C PRO A 38 5.67 -15.64 15.42
N ALA A 39 5.65 -16.97 15.54
CA ALA A 39 4.71 -17.79 14.78
C ALA A 39 3.27 -17.54 15.27
N GLY A 40 2.29 -17.65 14.38
CA GLY A 40 0.88 -17.38 14.66
C GLY A 40 0.49 -15.90 14.58
N PHE A 41 1.34 -15.03 14.04
CA PHE A 41 1.03 -13.61 13.87
C PHE A 41 0.20 -13.38 12.59
N ASP A 42 -0.95 -12.74 12.74
CA ASP A 42 -1.82 -12.35 11.63
C ASP A 42 -1.30 -11.03 11.01
N THR A 43 -1.02 -11.07 9.71
CA THR A 43 -0.56 -9.92 8.93
C THR A 43 -1.54 -9.60 7.81
N ASP A 44 -1.77 -8.31 7.56
CA ASP A 44 -2.53 -7.85 6.39
C ASP A 44 -1.63 -7.54 5.17
N PHE A 45 -0.33 -7.84 5.31
CA PHE A 45 0.77 -7.54 4.38
C PHE A 45 0.83 -6.07 3.98
N ALA A 46 0.56 -5.15 4.91
CA ALA A 46 0.42 -3.73 4.65
C ALA A 46 -0.51 -3.50 3.45
N SER A 47 -1.78 -3.90 3.61
CA SER A 47 -2.79 -3.98 2.54
C SER A 47 -2.78 -2.75 1.59
N VAL A 48 -2.30 -2.94 0.36
CA VAL A 48 -2.36 -1.95 -0.74
C VAL A 48 -3.67 -2.00 -1.54
N ARG A 49 -4.64 -2.83 -1.10
CA ARG A 49 -5.94 -2.98 -1.77
C ARG A 49 -6.74 -1.68 -1.93
N PRO A 50 -6.70 -0.73 -0.97
CA PRO A 50 -7.37 0.55 -1.15
C PRO A 50 -6.93 1.29 -2.41
N LEU A 51 -5.64 1.23 -2.78
CA LEU A 51 -5.14 1.87 -4.00
C LEU A 51 -5.81 1.31 -5.25
N ARG A 52 -5.94 -0.02 -5.34
CA ARG A 52 -6.64 -0.69 -6.44
C ARG A 52 -8.10 -0.26 -6.49
N THR A 53 -8.81 -0.32 -5.37
CA THR A 53 -10.23 0.03 -5.31
C THR A 53 -10.47 1.50 -5.67
N MET A 54 -9.67 2.42 -5.12
CA MET A 54 -9.76 3.85 -5.42
C MET A 54 -9.48 4.14 -6.90
N SER A 55 -8.48 3.48 -7.48
CA SER A 55 -8.18 3.60 -8.91
C SER A 55 -9.35 3.13 -9.77
N LEU A 56 -9.91 1.95 -9.50
CA LEU A 56 -11.02 1.41 -10.28
C LEU A 56 -12.28 2.27 -10.17
N VAL A 57 -12.58 2.78 -8.97
CA VAL A 57 -13.70 3.70 -8.76
C VAL A 57 -13.47 5.01 -9.53
N ALA A 58 -12.27 5.59 -9.46
CA ALA A 58 -11.95 6.82 -10.18
C ALA A 58 -12.05 6.64 -11.70
N LEU A 59 -11.57 5.51 -12.23
CA LEU A 59 -11.66 5.18 -13.65
C LEU A 59 -13.12 4.95 -14.10
N ALA A 60 -13.93 4.24 -13.28
CA ALA A 60 -15.34 4.05 -13.58
C ALA A 60 -16.12 5.37 -13.60
N LEU A 61 -15.87 6.25 -12.61
CA LEU A 61 -16.47 7.58 -12.56
C LEU A 61 -16.00 8.46 -13.73
N SER A 62 -14.71 8.41 -14.07
CA SER A 62 -14.14 9.09 -15.24
C SER A 62 -14.88 8.70 -16.52
N LEU A 63 -15.09 7.40 -16.76
CA LEU A 63 -15.82 6.90 -17.92
C LEU A 63 -17.28 7.32 -17.91
N ALA A 64 -17.97 7.22 -16.77
CA ALA A 64 -19.37 7.63 -16.64
C ALA A 64 -19.55 9.13 -16.90
N ILE A 65 -18.72 9.98 -16.29
CA ILE A 65 -18.76 11.44 -16.45
C ILE A 65 -18.37 11.83 -17.88
N GLY A 66 -17.34 11.20 -18.45
CA GLY A 66 -16.95 11.43 -19.84
C GLY A 66 -18.06 11.07 -20.83
N ALA A 67 -18.74 9.93 -20.63
CA ALA A 67 -19.87 9.52 -21.46
C ALA A 67 -21.05 10.50 -21.36
N LEU A 68 -21.37 10.98 -20.15
CA LEU A 68 -22.38 12.02 -19.94
C LEU A 68 -21.99 13.33 -20.64
N GLY A 69 -20.71 13.70 -20.61
CA GLY A 69 -20.19 14.87 -21.32
C GLY A 69 -20.39 14.76 -22.84
N ILE A 70 -20.13 13.58 -23.41
CA ILE A 70 -20.41 13.30 -24.82
C ILE A 70 -21.90 13.49 -25.08
N VAL A 71 -22.80 12.81 -24.37
CA VAL A 71 -24.26 12.90 -24.58
C VAL A 71 -24.77 14.35 -24.47
N ALA A 72 -24.30 15.11 -23.48
CA ALA A 72 -24.66 16.52 -23.32
C ALA A 72 -24.24 17.38 -24.53
N GLY A 73 -23.10 17.07 -25.16
CA GLY A 73 -22.66 17.68 -26.40
C GLY A 73 -23.63 17.43 -27.57
N TRP A 74 -24.14 16.20 -27.70
CA TRP A 74 -25.13 15.86 -28.73
C TRP A 74 -26.48 16.57 -28.52
N LEU A 75 -26.87 16.77 -27.26
CA LEU A 75 -28.10 17.47 -26.89
C LEU A 75 -28.00 19.00 -27.02
N GLY A 76 -26.87 19.54 -27.50
CA GLY A 76 -26.66 20.97 -27.68
C GLY A 76 -26.27 21.71 -26.39
N VAL A 77 -26.01 21.01 -25.29
CA VAL A 77 -25.58 21.60 -24.01
C VAL A 77 -24.05 21.69 -23.94
N ALA A 78 -23.46 22.44 -24.89
CA ALA A 78 -22.02 22.40 -25.17
C ALA A 78 -21.11 22.74 -23.97
N LEU A 79 -21.50 23.73 -23.14
CA LEU A 79 -20.71 24.11 -21.96
C LEU A 79 -20.67 22.98 -20.92
N LEU A 80 -21.82 22.38 -20.61
CA LEU A 80 -21.90 21.26 -19.67
C LEU A 80 -21.16 20.04 -20.21
N GLY A 81 -21.31 19.74 -21.50
CA GLY A 81 -20.60 18.66 -22.18
C GLY A 81 -19.07 18.82 -22.09
N GLY A 82 -18.57 20.02 -22.38
CA GLY A 82 -17.14 20.34 -22.27
C GLY A 82 -16.61 20.23 -20.84
N VAL A 83 -17.32 20.77 -19.85
CA VAL A 83 -16.91 20.69 -18.42
C VAL A 83 -16.87 19.24 -17.95
N MET A 84 -17.88 18.43 -18.28
CA MET A 84 -17.92 17.01 -17.93
C MET A 84 -16.81 16.22 -18.62
N ALA A 85 -16.50 16.49 -19.89
CA ALA A 85 -15.38 15.85 -20.58
C ALA A 85 -14.04 16.17 -19.91
N CYS A 86 -13.80 17.42 -19.53
CA CYS A 86 -12.60 17.83 -18.80
C CYS A 86 -12.50 17.16 -17.41
N LEU A 87 -13.61 17.13 -16.67
CA LEU A 87 -13.67 16.48 -15.35
C LEU A 87 -13.43 14.97 -15.46
N GLY A 88 -14.07 14.32 -16.43
CA GLY A 88 -13.87 12.91 -16.73
C GLY A 88 -12.41 12.61 -17.06
N GLY A 89 -11.79 13.41 -17.94
CA GLY A 89 -10.37 13.27 -18.29
C GLY A 89 -9.44 13.43 -17.09
N ALA A 90 -9.67 14.45 -16.24
CA ALA A 90 -8.87 14.69 -15.04
C ALA A 90 -8.97 13.52 -14.05
N LEU A 91 -10.19 13.03 -13.77
CA LEU A 91 -10.40 11.86 -12.92
C LEU A 91 -9.77 10.60 -13.50
N GLY A 92 -9.80 10.44 -14.82
CA GLY A 92 -9.18 9.31 -15.52
C GLY A 92 -7.67 9.30 -15.36
N ALA A 93 -7.02 10.46 -15.57
CA ALA A 93 -5.59 10.62 -15.37
C ALA A 93 -5.17 10.30 -13.92
N LEU A 94 -5.92 10.77 -12.93
CA LEU A 94 -5.70 10.43 -11.53
C LEU A 94 -5.88 8.93 -11.27
N GLY A 95 -6.98 8.33 -11.77
CA GLY A 95 -7.27 6.91 -11.63
C GLY A 95 -6.17 6.02 -12.19
N PHE A 96 -5.66 6.34 -13.39
CA PHE A 96 -4.51 5.66 -13.99
C PHE A 96 -3.23 5.87 -13.19
N GLY A 97 -2.97 7.08 -12.68
CA GLY A 97 -1.82 7.35 -11.82
C GLY A 97 -1.82 6.48 -10.57
N VAL A 98 -2.97 6.35 -9.89
CA VAL A 98 -3.13 5.47 -8.72
C VAL A 98 -2.98 4.00 -9.12
N LEU A 99 -3.46 3.59 -10.30
CA LEU A 99 -3.29 2.22 -10.79
C LEU A 99 -1.82 1.88 -11.00
N LEU A 100 -1.05 2.80 -11.60
CA LEU A 100 0.39 2.64 -11.82
C LEU A 100 1.14 2.57 -10.49
N LEU A 101 0.75 3.37 -9.49
CA LEU A 101 1.30 3.27 -8.14
C LEU A 101 1.02 1.90 -7.53
N TYR A 102 -0.22 1.39 -7.62
CA TYR A 102 -0.57 0.05 -7.17
C TYR A 102 0.28 -1.02 -7.87
N ALA A 103 0.37 -0.97 -9.21
CA ALA A 103 1.15 -1.92 -10.00
C ALA A 103 2.65 -1.87 -9.68
N ALA A 104 3.17 -0.70 -9.31
CA ALA A 104 4.57 -0.53 -8.95
C ALA A 104 4.95 -1.19 -7.62
N VAL A 105 3.99 -1.37 -6.71
CA VAL A 105 4.24 -1.86 -5.33
C VAL A 105 3.66 -3.24 -5.05
N VAL A 106 2.60 -3.66 -5.76
CA VAL A 106 1.91 -4.91 -5.49
C VAL A 106 2.84 -6.12 -5.63
N GLY A 107 2.78 -7.04 -4.66
CA GLY A 107 3.56 -8.27 -4.65
C GLY A 107 5.02 -8.12 -4.22
N TYR A 108 5.46 -6.90 -3.88
CA TYR A 108 6.80 -6.65 -3.33
C TYR A 108 6.73 -6.45 -1.82
N GLY A 109 7.78 -6.89 -1.12
CA GLY A 109 7.98 -6.53 0.29
C GLY A 109 7.15 -7.30 1.31
N ASN A 110 6.66 -8.51 1.01
CA ASN A 110 5.87 -9.31 1.96
C ASN A 110 6.56 -9.51 3.32
N GLY A 111 7.85 -9.86 3.34
CA GLY A 111 8.64 -9.99 4.58
C GLY A 111 8.74 -8.67 5.36
N PRO A 112 9.22 -7.59 4.73
CA PRO A 112 9.19 -6.25 5.31
C PRO A 112 7.83 -5.82 5.85
N ALA A 113 6.73 -6.13 5.16
CA ALA A 113 5.38 -5.77 5.58
C ALA A 113 4.96 -6.50 6.87
N VAL A 114 5.28 -7.80 7.01
CA VAL A 114 5.04 -8.56 8.25
C VAL A 114 5.74 -7.92 9.44
N ILE A 115 6.99 -7.48 9.26
CA ILE A 115 7.76 -6.81 10.31
C ILE A 115 7.14 -5.46 10.67
N HIS A 116 6.71 -4.70 9.65
CA HIS A 116 6.04 -3.42 9.86
C HIS A 116 4.73 -3.60 10.63
N ASP A 117 3.86 -4.51 10.21
CA ASP A 117 2.59 -4.83 10.88
C ASP A 117 2.81 -5.26 12.33
N HIS A 118 3.83 -6.08 12.59
CA HIS A 118 4.18 -6.51 13.95
C HIS A 118 4.59 -5.33 14.82
N LEU A 119 5.56 -4.53 14.38
CA LEU A 119 6.03 -3.35 15.12
C LEU A 119 4.95 -2.29 15.31
N TYR A 120 4.01 -2.19 14.37
CA TYR A 120 2.87 -1.29 14.46
C TYR A 120 1.85 -1.77 15.49
N THR A 121 1.64 -3.09 15.57
CA THR A 121 0.72 -3.72 16.52
C THR A 121 1.26 -3.73 17.94
N THR A 122 2.54 -4.08 18.12
CA THR A 122 3.16 -4.16 19.45
C THR A 122 3.51 -2.79 20.00
N GLY A 123 3.78 -1.81 19.13
CA GLY A 123 4.18 -0.46 19.55
C GLY A 123 5.56 -0.41 20.23
N GLU A 124 6.39 -1.44 20.04
CA GLU A 124 7.74 -1.53 20.61
C GLU A 124 8.65 -0.38 20.13
N LEU A 125 8.40 0.10 18.91
CA LEU A 125 9.11 1.21 18.30
C LEU A 125 8.14 2.37 18.02
N SER A 126 8.69 3.59 18.05
CA SER A 126 7.96 4.75 17.55
C SER A 126 7.59 4.55 16.09
N ARG A 127 6.46 5.12 15.65
CA ARG A 127 6.03 5.07 14.25
C ARG A 127 7.14 5.39 13.25
N GLN A 128 7.94 6.42 13.53
CA GLN A 128 9.05 6.81 12.64
C GLN A 128 10.16 5.76 12.59
N ALA A 129 10.45 5.12 13.72
CA ALA A 129 11.42 4.02 13.79
C ALA A 129 10.88 2.77 13.08
N SER A 130 9.61 2.41 13.26
CA SER A 130 8.97 1.30 12.53
C SER A 130 8.98 1.52 11.02
N ASP A 131 8.68 2.75 10.56
CA ASP A 131 8.74 3.10 9.14
C ASP A 131 10.18 3.04 8.59
N LEU A 132 11.19 3.40 9.39
CA LEU A 132 12.60 3.29 9.01
C LEU A 132 13.05 1.82 8.90
N VAL A 133 12.70 0.99 9.89
CA VAL A 133 12.96 -0.46 9.88
C VAL A 133 12.33 -1.10 8.64
N PHE A 134 11.10 -0.70 8.29
CA PHE A 134 10.43 -1.15 7.07
C PHE A 134 11.20 -0.77 5.80
N TYR A 135 11.69 0.47 5.70
CA TYR A 135 12.54 0.88 4.58
C TYR A 135 13.83 0.06 4.51
N ASN A 136 14.53 -0.12 5.62
CA ASN A 136 15.75 -0.91 5.69
C ASN A 136 15.51 -2.38 5.28
N ALA A 137 14.39 -2.96 5.71
CA ALA A 137 13.94 -4.31 5.36
C ALA A 137 13.63 -4.42 3.85
N LEU A 138 12.98 -3.43 3.25
CA LEU A 138 12.75 -3.37 1.79
C LEU A 138 14.08 -3.31 1.02
N ARG A 139 15.04 -2.52 1.51
CA ARG A 139 16.36 -2.38 0.89
C ARG A 139 17.19 -3.66 0.97
N SER A 140 17.05 -4.43 2.05
CA SER A 140 17.78 -5.68 2.25
C SER A 140 17.14 -6.89 1.55
N SER A 141 15.82 -6.88 1.33
CA SER A 141 15.09 -7.90 0.55
C SER A 141 15.32 -7.81 -0.97
N GLY A 142 16.13 -6.86 -1.44
CA GLY A 142 16.45 -6.70 -2.86
C GLY A 142 15.48 -5.79 -3.63
N SER A 143 14.53 -5.14 -2.95
CA SER A 143 13.65 -4.17 -3.60
C SER A 143 14.44 -2.97 -4.13
N ALA A 144 14.13 -2.53 -5.36
CA ALA A 144 14.76 -1.36 -5.97
C ALA A 144 14.62 -0.11 -5.09
N ARG A 145 15.64 0.77 -5.07
CA ARG A 145 15.68 1.98 -4.21
C ARG A 145 14.42 2.84 -4.34
N TRP A 146 14.01 3.09 -5.58
CA TRP A 146 12.86 3.92 -5.89
C TRP A 146 11.54 3.30 -5.39
N ARG A 147 11.40 1.97 -5.49
CA ARG A 147 10.21 1.25 -5.01
C ARG A 147 10.14 1.25 -3.49
N ALA A 148 11.26 0.97 -2.83
CA ALA A 148 11.35 1.03 -1.38
C ALA A 148 11.01 2.44 -0.86
N TRP A 149 11.45 3.47 -1.56
CA TRP A 149 11.11 4.86 -1.24
C TRP A 149 9.62 5.15 -1.42
N LEU A 150 8.98 4.67 -2.50
CA LEU A 150 7.53 4.82 -2.70
C LEU A 150 6.72 4.17 -1.57
N MET A 151 7.08 2.94 -1.18
CA MET A 151 6.40 2.21 -0.11
C MET A 151 6.59 2.92 1.25
N TRP A 152 7.81 3.38 1.54
CA TRP A 152 8.12 4.17 2.74
C TRP A 152 7.38 5.52 2.79
N ALA A 153 7.32 6.23 1.67
CA ALA A 153 6.55 7.47 1.58
C ALA A 153 5.05 7.21 1.81
N GLY A 154 4.53 6.10 1.27
CA GLY A 154 3.15 5.65 1.46
C GLY A 154 2.78 5.48 2.94
N VAL A 155 3.58 4.77 3.74
CA VAL A 155 3.31 4.55 5.16
C VAL A 155 3.44 5.84 6.00
N ARG A 156 4.30 6.77 5.60
CA ARG A 156 4.40 8.09 6.25
C ARG A 156 3.17 8.96 6.02
N VAL A 157 2.61 8.94 4.83
CA VAL A 157 1.40 9.71 4.50
C VAL A 157 0.16 9.02 5.07
N GLY A 158 0.05 7.69 4.93
CA GLY A 158 -1.12 6.91 5.31
C GLY A 158 -1.21 6.49 6.77
N GLY A 159 -0.09 6.36 7.50
CA GLY A 159 -0.09 5.82 8.88
C GLY A 159 -0.62 6.78 9.96
N ALA A 160 -0.84 8.06 9.63
CA ALA A 160 -1.26 9.06 10.62
C ALA A 160 -2.69 8.83 11.14
N THR A 161 -3.56 8.22 10.33
CA THR A 161 -4.96 7.98 10.66
C THR A 161 -5.17 6.76 11.57
N ARG A 162 -4.43 5.65 11.40
CA ARG A 162 -4.56 4.45 12.24
C ARG A 162 -3.89 4.53 13.62
N TYR A 163 -2.85 5.34 13.81
CA TYR A 163 -2.14 5.44 15.11
C TYR A 163 -2.94 6.19 16.18
N ARG A 164 -3.94 6.98 15.79
CA ARG A 164 -4.78 7.72 16.74
C ARG A 164 -5.86 6.86 17.41
N GLU A 165 -6.27 5.75 16.79
CA GLU A 165 -7.35 4.90 17.34
C GLU A 165 -6.85 3.87 18.35
N THR A 166 -5.60 3.42 18.26
CA THR A 166 -5.01 2.42 19.17
C THR A 166 -4.54 2.98 20.52
N LYS A 167 -4.59 4.32 20.70
CA LYS A 167 -4.20 5.00 21.95
C LYS A 167 -5.35 5.72 22.66
N SER A 168 -6.59 5.54 22.20
CA SER A 168 -7.79 6.07 22.88
C SER A 168 -8.30 5.12 23.95
#